data_AF-A0A849G4L1-F1
#
_entry.id   AF-A0A849G4L1-F1
#
_cell.length_a   1.000
_cell.length_b   1.000
_cell.length_c   1.000
_cell.angle_alpha   90.00
_cell.angle_beta   90.00
_cell.angle_gamma   90.00
#
_symmetry.space_group_name_H-M   'P 1'
#
loop_
_entity.id
_entity.type
_entity.pdbx_description
1 polymer ?
#
loop_
_entity_poly.entity_id
_entity_poly.type
_entity_poly.pdbx_seq_one_letter_code
_entity_poly.pdbx_strand_id
1 'polypeptide(L)'
;MKLGEKLDLGVQLNYHSTRILRNEYGSRSSLTAELGLMSHLTDEFTLAFHLFNPSQTQLSAFEDEKIPTIMALGGSYDFSDKVTLVSEAMKDIDTQTIIRVGVEYKVVSTVYVRGGVSTEPTLSSFGAGVDLGDLDIDIAASYHNTLGYSSQISISYRFSGNAR
;
A
#
# COMPACT_ATOMS: atom_id res chain seq x y z
N MET A 1 -4.73 -2.25 -16.43
CA MET A 1 -4.96 -2.14 -17.89
C MET A 1 -4.23 -0.92 -18.38
N LYS A 2 -3.36 -1.09 -19.38
CA LYS A 2 -2.71 0.04 -20.06
C LYS A 2 -3.76 0.79 -20.86
N LEU A 3 -4.04 2.04 -20.51
CA LEU A 3 -4.96 2.92 -21.24
C LEU A 3 -4.24 3.76 -22.30
N GLY A 4 -2.92 3.93 -22.16
CA GLY A 4 -2.05 4.58 -23.12
C GLY A 4 -0.59 4.25 -22.83
N GLU A 5 0.33 4.96 -23.46
CA GLU A 5 1.77 4.73 -23.28
C GLU A 5 2.26 5.08 -21.86
N LYS A 6 1.59 6.03 -21.21
CA LYS A 6 1.98 6.61 -19.93
C LYS A 6 0.89 6.55 -18.87
N LEU A 7 -0.18 5.78 -19.09
CA LEU A 7 -1.34 5.73 -18.21
C LEU A 7 -1.86 4.30 -18.04
N ASP A 8 -1.98 3.90 -16.80
CA ASP A 8 -2.54 2.64 -16.35
C ASP A 8 -3.75 2.87 -15.47
N LEU A 9 -4.74 1.97 -15.60
CA LEU A 9 -5.94 1.95 -14.78
C LEU A 9 -6.19 0.55 -14.21
N GLY A 10 -6.54 0.50 -12.93
CA GLY A 10 -6.95 -0.71 -12.22
C GLY A 10 -8.32 -0.54 -11.59
N VAL A 11 -9.11 -1.60 -11.59
CA VAL A 11 -10.37 -1.68 -10.84
C VAL A 11 -10.36 -2.98 -10.06
N GLN A 12 -10.81 -2.94 -8.82
CA GLN A 12 -10.90 -4.11 -7.94
C GLN A 12 -12.26 -4.16 -7.26
N LEU A 13 -12.76 -5.38 -7.04
CA LEU A 13 -13.93 -5.66 -6.22
C LEU A 13 -13.51 -6.57 -5.07
N ASN A 14 -13.92 -6.21 -3.85
CA ASN A 14 -13.60 -6.97 -2.65
C ASN A 14 -14.86 -7.46 -1.96
N TYR A 15 -14.81 -8.69 -1.45
CA TYR A 15 -15.80 -9.25 -0.54
C TYR A 15 -15.17 -9.39 0.84
N HIS A 16 -15.67 -8.61 1.79
CA HIS A 16 -15.21 -8.63 3.18
C HIS A 16 -16.13 -9.55 3.99
N SER A 17 -15.55 -10.38 4.84
CA SER A 17 -16.30 -11.23 5.77
C SER A 17 -15.64 -11.15 7.15
N THR A 18 -16.39 -10.61 8.11
CA THR A 18 -15.94 -10.47 9.50
C THR A 18 -16.79 -11.35 10.40
N ARG A 19 -16.14 -12.15 11.24
CA ARG A 19 -16.82 -13.01 12.23
C ARG A 19 -16.20 -12.80 13.60
N ILE A 20 -16.99 -12.25 14.52
CA ILE A 20 -16.58 -12.05 15.92
C ILE A 20 -17.46 -12.94 16.80
N LEU A 21 -16.85 -13.86 17.53
CA LEU A 21 -17.53 -14.94 18.29
C LEU A 21 -18.20 -14.47 19.59
N ARG A 22 -18.44 -13.17 19.77
CA ARG A 22 -19.09 -12.59 20.95
C ARG A 22 -20.56 -12.32 20.62
N ASN A 23 -21.47 -12.69 21.53
CA ASN A 23 -22.92 -12.87 21.30
C ASN A 23 -23.67 -11.72 20.58
N GLU A 24 -23.13 -10.51 20.53
CA GLU A 24 -23.80 -9.34 19.95
C GLU A 24 -23.28 -8.93 18.55
N TYR A 25 -22.10 -9.42 18.12
CA TYR A 25 -21.46 -8.97 16.87
C TYR A 25 -21.77 -9.89 15.67
N GLY A 26 -21.81 -11.21 15.87
CA GLY A 26 -22.18 -12.18 14.83
C GLY A 26 -21.23 -12.20 13.61
N SER A 27 -21.77 -12.58 12.45
CA SER A 27 -21.08 -12.51 11.15
C SER A 27 -21.67 -11.41 10.28
N ARG A 28 -20.80 -10.66 9.58
CA ARG A 28 -21.18 -9.63 8.62
C ARG A 28 -20.36 -9.77 7.36
N SER A 29 -20.98 -9.45 6.23
CA SER A 29 -20.32 -9.42 4.93
C SER A 29 -20.68 -8.17 4.16
N SER A 30 -19.73 -7.64 3.43
CA SER A 30 -19.90 -6.41 2.66
C SER A 30 -19.07 -6.45 1.38
N LEU A 31 -19.48 -5.63 0.40
CA LEU A 31 -18.79 -5.47 -0.87
C LEU A 31 -18.22 -4.06 -0.97
N THR A 32 -16.98 -3.96 -1.44
CA THR A 32 -16.36 -2.67 -1.78
C THR A 32 -15.76 -2.73 -3.17
N ALA A 33 -15.60 -1.55 -3.76
CA ALA A 33 -14.90 -1.37 -5.02
C ALA A 33 -13.70 -0.45 -4.83
N GLU A 34 -12.71 -0.57 -5.70
CA GLU A 34 -11.54 0.30 -5.74
C GLU A 34 -11.21 0.71 -7.16
N LEU A 35 -10.62 1.91 -7.28
CA LEU A 35 -10.09 2.45 -8.52
C LEU A 35 -8.64 2.88 -8.30
N GLY A 36 -7.74 2.45 -9.18
CA GLY A 36 -6.36 2.88 -9.23
C GLY A 36 -6.05 3.52 -10.59
N LEU A 37 -5.29 4.61 -10.56
CA LEU A 37 -4.73 5.28 -11.73
C LEU A 37 -3.24 5.46 -11.51
N MET A 38 -2.41 5.16 -12.50
CA MET A 38 -0.97 5.36 -12.42
C MET A 38 -0.49 5.99 -13.72
N SER A 39 0.29 7.06 -13.62
CA SER A 39 0.85 7.77 -14.76
C SER A 39 2.36 7.87 -14.67
N HIS A 40 3.03 7.42 -15.73
CA HIS A 40 4.48 7.51 -15.92
C HIS A 40 4.78 8.84 -16.64
N LEU A 41 5.02 9.90 -15.88
CA LEU A 41 5.19 11.23 -16.42
C LEU A 41 6.54 11.34 -17.17
N THR A 42 7.59 10.80 -16.56
CA THR A 42 8.91 10.55 -17.17
C THR A 42 9.34 9.10 -16.94
N ASP A 43 10.53 8.72 -17.40
CA ASP A 43 11.07 7.37 -17.16
C ASP A 43 11.42 7.16 -15.67
N GLU A 44 11.65 8.25 -14.94
CA GLU A 44 12.05 8.25 -13.53
C GLU A 44 10.92 8.68 -12.57
N PHE A 45 9.88 9.37 -13.08
CA PHE A 45 8.82 9.93 -12.24
C PHE A 45 7.46 9.31 -12.53
N THR A 46 6.89 8.66 -11.52
CA THR A 46 5.55 8.08 -11.58
C THR A 46 4.65 8.74 -10.54
N LEU A 47 3.42 9.06 -10.95
CA LEU A 47 2.36 9.58 -10.09
C LEU A 47 1.21 8.58 -10.07
N ALA A 48 0.68 8.27 -8.89
CA ALA A 48 -0.41 7.31 -8.73
C ALA A 48 -1.52 7.89 -7.85
N PHE A 49 -2.75 7.57 -8.20
CA PHE A 49 -3.94 7.88 -7.42
C PHE A 49 -4.70 6.59 -7.13
N HIS A 50 -5.20 6.44 -5.91
CA HIS A 50 -6.01 5.30 -5.48
C HIS A 50 -7.22 5.79 -4.69
N LEU A 51 -8.38 5.21 -5.01
CA LEU A 51 -9.64 5.45 -4.34
C LEU A 51 -10.22 4.11 -3.89
N PHE A 52 -10.31 3.95 -2.57
CA PHE A 52 -10.87 2.78 -1.92
C PHE A 52 -12.27 3.05 -1.41
N ASN A 53 -13.20 2.11 -1.68
CA ASN A 53 -14.57 2.11 -1.18
C ASN A 53 -15.32 3.46 -1.37
N PRO A 54 -15.50 3.93 -2.63
CA PRO A 54 -16.23 5.17 -2.90
C PRO A 54 -17.71 5.09 -2.53
N SER A 55 -18.27 3.88 -2.39
CA SER A 55 -19.68 3.64 -2.04
C SER A 55 -20.00 3.86 -0.56
N GLN A 56 -19.01 4.18 0.29
CA GLN A 56 -19.17 4.30 1.75
C GLN A 56 -19.95 3.11 2.35
N THR A 57 -19.62 1.89 1.92
CA THR A 57 -20.38 0.71 2.29
C THR A 57 -20.41 0.55 3.82
N GLN A 58 -21.62 0.46 4.39
CA GLN A 58 -21.81 0.20 5.82
C GLN A 58 -21.48 -1.26 6.16
N LEU A 59 -20.74 -1.46 7.24
CA LEU A 59 -20.44 -2.77 7.82
C LEU A 59 -21.57 -3.23 8.76
N SER A 60 -22.26 -2.29 9.42
CA SER A 60 -23.38 -2.58 10.33
C SER A 60 -24.43 -1.47 10.32
N ALA A 61 -25.71 -1.85 10.24
CA ALA A 61 -26.84 -0.92 10.35
C ALA A 61 -27.14 -0.46 11.78
N PHE A 62 -26.55 -1.12 12.79
CA PHE A 62 -26.85 -0.85 14.21
C PHE A 62 -25.96 0.24 14.83
N GLU A 63 -24.84 0.61 14.20
CA GLU A 63 -23.85 1.55 14.76
C GLU A 63 -23.34 2.59 13.72
N ASP A 64 -23.93 2.64 12.51
CA ASP A 64 -23.42 3.42 11.36
C ASP A 64 -21.91 3.24 11.10
N GLU A 65 -21.40 2.04 11.41
CA GLU A 65 -20.01 1.67 11.19
C GLU A 65 -19.79 1.50 9.70
N LYS A 66 -18.96 2.36 9.10
CA LYS A 66 -18.65 2.35 7.67
C LYS A 66 -17.28 1.76 7.44
N ILE A 67 -17.14 1.04 6.33
CA ILE A 67 -15.80 0.76 5.80
C ILE A 67 -15.19 2.10 5.36
N PRO A 68 -13.93 2.41 5.74
CA PRO A 68 -13.29 3.67 5.38
C PRO A 68 -13.35 3.97 3.88
N THR A 69 -13.48 5.24 3.53
CA THR A 69 -13.28 5.71 2.15
C THR A 69 -11.95 6.42 2.09
N ILE A 70 -10.99 5.82 1.40
CA ILE A 70 -9.60 6.29 1.38
C ILE A 70 -9.28 6.84 0.01
N MET A 71 -8.69 8.03 -0.03
CA MET A 71 -8.07 8.63 -1.19
C MET A 71 -6.56 8.74 -0.94
N ALA A 72 -5.75 8.17 -1.82
CA ALA A 72 -4.31 8.28 -1.76
C ALA A 72 -3.75 8.86 -3.05
N LEU A 73 -2.85 9.83 -2.91
CA LEU A 73 -2.04 10.37 -4.00
C LEU A 73 -0.58 10.08 -3.67
N GLY A 74 0.03 9.20 -4.45
CA GLY A 74 1.41 8.77 -4.30
C GLY A 74 2.27 9.23 -5.48
N GLY A 75 3.57 9.39 -5.23
CA GLY A 75 4.56 9.64 -6.26
C GLY A 75 5.86 8.92 -5.94
N SER A 76 6.53 8.42 -6.98
CA SER A 76 7.87 7.85 -6.90
C SER A 76 8.81 8.57 -7.85
N TYR A 77 10.04 8.81 -7.41
CA TYR A 77 11.11 9.38 -8.21
C TYR A 77 12.38 8.53 -8.10
N ASP A 78 12.83 8.00 -9.22
CA ASP A 78 14.06 7.24 -9.35
C ASP A 78 15.23 8.21 -9.60
N PHE A 79 15.99 8.52 -8.55
CA PHE A 79 17.18 9.37 -8.67
C PHE A 79 18.31 8.68 -9.45
N SER A 80 18.32 7.34 -9.44
CA SER A 80 19.22 6.47 -10.20
C SER A 80 18.70 5.03 -10.13
N ASP A 81 19.33 4.12 -10.86
CA ASP A 81 19.05 2.67 -10.76
C ASP A 81 19.18 2.09 -9.33
N LYS A 82 19.85 2.83 -8.43
CA LYS A 82 20.08 2.43 -7.03
C LYS A 82 19.18 3.12 -6.02
N VAL A 83 18.57 4.26 -6.33
CA VAL A 83 17.91 5.11 -5.32
C VAL A 83 16.55 5.55 -5.80
N THR A 84 15.52 5.15 -5.06
CA THR A 84 14.13 5.53 -5.32
C THR A 84 13.57 6.22 -4.09
N LEU A 85 12.98 7.39 -4.28
CA LEU A 85 12.22 8.09 -3.25
C LEU A 85 10.74 7.92 -3.54
N VAL A 86 9.96 7.63 -2.51
CA VAL A 86 8.51 7.53 -2.57
C VAL A 86 7.87 8.46 -1.57
N SER A 87 6.75 9.04 -1.94
CA SER A 87 5.92 9.84 -1.05
C SER A 87 4.45 9.57 -1.32
N GLU A 88 3.63 9.68 -0.28
CA GLU A 88 2.19 9.49 -0.36
C GLU A 88 1.48 10.47 0.57
N ALA A 89 0.43 11.09 0.06
CA ALA A 89 -0.58 11.77 0.84
C ALA A 89 -1.86 10.94 0.81
N MET A 90 -2.26 10.43 1.97
CA MET A 90 -3.44 9.59 2.14
C MET A 90 -4.46 10.30 3.03
N LYS A 91 -5.73 10.26 2.64
CA LYS A 91 -6.85 10.83 3.36
C LYS A 91 -7.95 9.79 3.46
N ASP A 92 -8.25 9.38 4.68
CA ASP A 92 -9.56 8.84 4.99
C ASP A 92 -10.51 10.02 5.22
N ILE A 93 -11.73 9.94 4.68
CA ILE A 93 -12.73 11.01 4.76
C ILE A 93 -13.02 11.44 6.20
N ASP A 94 -12.90 10.52 7.15
CA ASP A 94 -13.27 10.74 8.56
C ASP A 94 -12.08 11.07 9.47
N THR A 95 -10.84 11.01 8.97
CA THR A 95 -9.63 11.22 9.79
C THR A 95 -8.68 12.27 9.22
N GLN A 96 -7.56 12.55 9.91
CA GLN A 96 -6.57 13.52 9.44
C GLN A 96 -5.78 12.96 8.24
N THR A 97 -5.24 13.87 7.42
CA THR A 97 -4.39 13.47 6.29
C THR A 97 -3.09 12.87 6.81
N ILE A 98 -2.73 11.70 6.31
CA ILE A 98 -1.51 10.97 6.62
C ILE A 98 -0.53 11.20 5.49
N ILE A 99 0.67 11.67 5.83
CA ILE A 99 1.78 11.77 4.89
C ILE A 99 2.76 10.65 5.18
N ARG A 100 3.27 10.03 4.11
CA ARG A 100 4.31 9.00 4.16
C ARG A 100 5.44 9.39 3.22
N VAL A 101 6.67 9.17 3.65
CA VAL A 101 7.86 9.33 2.81
C VAL A 101 8.77 8.14 3.07
N GLY A 102 9.33 7.59 2.01
CA GLY A 102 10.23 6.46 2.08
C GLY A 102 11.33 6.56 1.04
N VAL A 103 12.44 5.89 1.31
CA VAL A 103 13.56 5.74 0.39
C VAL A 103 13.93 4.27 0.30
N GLU A 104 14.19 3.82 -0.91
CA GLU A 104 14.81 2.53 -1.21
C GLU A 104 16.23 2.77 -1.75
N TYR A 105 17.18 1.98 -1.24
CA TYR A 105 18.56 1.97 -1.69
C TYR A 105 19.01 0.56 -2.04
N LYS A 106 19.38 0.34 -3.31
CA LYS A 106 19.97 -0.92 -3.79
C LYS A 106 21.48 -0.89 -3.52
N VAL A 107 21.89 -1.64 -2.51
CA VAL A 107 23.30 -1.78 -2.11
C VAL A 107 24.08 -2.49 -3.22
N VAL A 108 23.51 -3.58 -3.73
CA VAL A 108 23.93 -4.31 -4.93
C VAL A 108 22.67 -4.74 -5.69
N SER A 109 22.83 -5.31 -6.89
CA SER A 109 21.68 -5.68 -7.75
C SER A 109 20.67 -6.62 -7.08
N THR A 110 21.11 -7.42 -6.10
CA THR A 110 20.27 -8.40 -5.41
C THR A 110 19.89 -7.99 -3.99
N VAL A 111 20.44 -6.90 -3.44
CA VAL A 111 20.20 -6.51 -2.03
C VAL A 111 19.80 -5.05 -1.94
N TYR A 112 18.70 -4.80 -1.26
CA TYR A 112 18.16 -3.46 -1.05
C TYR A 112 17.82 -3.24 0.42
N VAL A 113 17.89 -1.98 0.84
CA VAL A 113 17.46 -1.50 2.15
C VAL A 113 16.44 -0.39 1.97
N ARG A 114 15.51 -0.30 2.90
CA ARG A 114 14.40 0.65 2.87
C ARG A 114 14.29 1.37 4.20
N GLY A 115 13.97 2.65 4.15
CA GLY A 115 13.65 3.45 5.31
C GLY A 115 12.46 4.34 5.02
N GLY A 116 11.62 4.62 6.01
CA GLY A 116 10.49 5.52 5.80
C GLY A 116 9.88 6.03 7.10
N VAL A 117 9.10 7.10 6.97
CA VAL A 117 8.38 7.73 8.06
C VAL A 117 6.95 8.03 7.66
N SER A 118 6.05 8.04 8.64
CA SER A 118 4.66 8.49 8.47
C SER A 118 4.29 9.49 9.58
N THR A 119 3.35 10.40 9.30
CA THR A 119 2.98 11.47 10.23
C THR A 119 1.95 11.04 11.28
N GLU A 120 0.93 10.26 10.93
CA GLU A 120 -0.21 9.94 11.81
C GLU A 120 -0.66 8.47 11.66
N PRO A 121 -0.44 7.60 12.67
CA PRO A 121 0.45 7.84 13.80
C PRO A 121 1.90 8.04 13.32
N THR A 122 2.70 8.75 14.11
CA THR A 122 4.12 8.89 13.78
C THR A 122 4.82 7.53 13.86
N LEU A 123 5.21 7.01 12.70
CA LEU A 123 5.87 5.72 12.53
C LEU A 123 7.23 5.93 11.87
N SER A 124 8.23 5.20 12.33
CA SER A 124 9.50 5.05 11.63
C SER A 124 9.68 3.59 11.25
N SER A 125 10.06 3.32 10.01
CA SER A 125 10.18 1.98 9.46
C SER A 125 11.54 1.79 8.82
N PHE A 126 12.10 0.59 8.99
CA PHE A 126 13.34 0.17 8.35
C PHE A 126 13.19 -1.28 7.87
N GLY A 127 13.76 -1.59 6.72
CA GLY A 127 13.72 -2.94 6.18
C GLY A 127 14.89 -3.24 5.26
N ALA A 128 15.08 -4.52 4.98
CA ALA A 128 16.04 -5.02 4.03
C ALA A 128 15.43 -6.22 3.30
N GLY A 129 15.82 -6.43 2.07
CA GLY A 129 15.44 -7.64 1.36
C GLY A 129 16.43 -8.02 0.28
N VAL A 130 16.21 -9.22 -0.23
CA VAL A 130 17.07 -9.87 -1.20
C VAL A 130 16.23 -10.38 -2.35
N ASP A 131 16.62 -9.98 -3.57
CA ASP A 131 16.11 -10.48 -4.83
C ASP A 131 17.00 -11.64 -5.29
N LEU A 132 16.44 -12.84 -5.33
CA LEU A 132 17.08 -14.09 -5.77
C LEU A 132 16.57 -14.54 -7.14
N GLY A 133 16.11 -13.62 -7.99
CA GLY A 133 15.58 -13.88 -9.32
C GLY A 133 14.07 -14.08 -9.31
N ASP A 134 13.61 -15.32 -9.16
CA ASP A 134 12.16 -15.61 -9.06
C ASP A 134 11.65 -15.55 -7.60
N LEU A 135 12.53 -15.38 -6.61
CA LEU A 135 12.19 -15.36 -5.20
C LEU A 135 12.68 -14.07 -4.54
N ASP A 136 11.79 -13.35 -3.87
CA ASP A 136 12.12 -12.20 -3.02
C ASP A 136 11.88 -12.55 -1.55
N ILE A 137 12.80 -12.13 -0.68
CA ILE A 137 12.66 -12.25 0.77
C ILE A 137 12.90 -10.88 1.39
N ASP A 138 11.94 -10.41 2.18
CA ASP A 138 12.02 -9.13 2.88
C ASP A 138 11.88 -9.32 4.39
N ILE A 139 12.64 -8.53 5.14
CA ILE A 139 12.46 -8.32 6.57
C ILE A 139 12.27 -6.83 6.83
N ALA A 140 11.35 -6.49 7.72
CA ALA A 140 11.08 -5.11 8.09
C ALA A 140 10.74 -4.99 9.57
N ALA A 141 11.04 -3.84 10.14
CA ALA A 141 10.58 -3.43 11.45
C ALA A 141 10.04 -2.00 11.38
N SER A 142 8.96 -1.74 12.11
CA SER A 142 8.43 -0.42 12.35
C SER A 142 8.38 -0.13 13.83
N TYR A 143 8.51 1.14 14.18
CA TYR A 143 8.42 1.64 15.54
C TYR A 143 7.29 2.65 15.64
N HIS A 144 6.36 2.35 16.54
CA HIS A 144 5.26 3.22 16.94
C HIS A 144 5.55 3.79 18.33
N ASN A 145 5.40 5.11 18.50
CA ASN A 145 5.77 5.79 19.75
C ASN A 145 5.07 5.23 21.00
N THR A 146 3.80 4.82 20.90
CA THR A 146 3.05 4.20 22.00
C THR A 146 3.07 2.67 22.02
N LEU A 147 2.95 2.00 20.87
CA LEU A 147 2.84 0.53 20.78
C LEU A 147 4.20 -0.19 20.72
N GLY A 148 5.29 0.53 20.47
CA GLY A 148 6.62 -0.02 20.36
C GLY A 148 6.91 -0.64 18.99
N TYR A 149 7.69 -1.72 18.98
CA TYR A 149 8.21 -2.35 17.76
C TYR A 149 7.24 -3.38 17.18
N SER A 150 7.13 -3.39 15.85
CA SER A 150 6.46 -4.42 15.06
C SER A 150 7.40 -4.93 13.99
N SER A 151 7.56 -6.25 13.88
CA SER A 151 8.41 -6.89 12.87
C SER A 151 7.58 -7.65 11.83
N GLN A 152 8.04 -7.66 10.58
CA GLN A 152 7.42 -8.36 9.47
C GLN A 152 8.47 -9.14 8.67
N ILE A 153 8.07 -10.30 8.15
CA ILE A 153 8.82 -11.08 7.16
C ILE A 153 7.88 -11.32 5.97
N SER A 154 8.37 -11.13 4.75
CA SER A 154 7.65 -11.42 3.51
C SER A 154 8.47 -12.33 2.61
N ILE A 155 7.78 -13.23 1.90
CA ILE A 155 8.37 -14.09 0.88
C ILE A 155 7.45 -14.03 -0.34
N SER A 156 8.01 -13.67 -1.49
CA SER A 156 7.28 -13.53 -2.74
C SER A 156 7.93 -14.38 -3.82
N TYR A 157 7.12 -15.06 -4.63
CA TYR A 157 7.60 -15.85 -5.77
C TYR A 157 7.00 -15.31 -7.07
N ARG A 158 7.86 -14.97 -8.04
CA ARG A 158 7.50 -14.46 -9.34
C ARG A 158 7.50 -15.60 -10.35
N PHE A 159 6.35 -15.91 -10.92
CA PHE A 159 6.27 -16.82 -12.04
C PHE A 159 6.74 -16.07 -13.29
N SER A 160 7.94 -16.39 -13.76
CA SER A 160 8.44 -15.95 -15.06
C SER A 160 7.63 -16.61 -16.19
N GLY A 161 6.45 -16.04 -16.47
CA GLY A 161 5.66 -16.36 -17.63
C GLY A 161 6.17 -15.55 -18.82
N ASN A 162 6.60 -16.23 -19.88
CA ASN A 162 6.75 -15.60 -21.20
C ASN A 162 5.37 -15.12 -21.66
N ALA A 163 4.98 -13.91 -21.26
CA ALA A 163 3.82 -13.23 -21.81
C ALA A 163 4.11 -12.98 -23.29
N ARG A 164 3.47 -13.78 -24.15
CA ARG A 164 3.43 -13.58 -25.61
C ARG A 164 2.45 -12.48 -25.96
#